data_AF-A0A744A1M6-F1
#
_entry.id   AF-A0A744A1M6-F1
#
_cell.length_a   1.000
_cell.length_b   1.000
_cell.length_c   1.000
_cell.angle_alpha   90.00
_cell.angle_beta   90.00
_cell.angle_gamma   90.00
#
_symmetry.space_group_name_H-M   'P 1'
#
loop_
_entity.id
_entity.type
_entity.pdbx_description
1 polymer ?
#
loop_
_entity_poly.entity_id
_entity_poly.type
_entity_poly.pdbx_seq_one_letter_code
_entity_poly.pdbx_strand_id
1 'polypeptide(L)'
;SGVIPDLWGWTIKGKPASGRAVLSQEMDGNKAHGHTARAQDTDLGTKSTSSFDYGTKSTNTTGNHTHQFGGYINSYWGDSNHTSFQPGGGAWTQAAGDHAHTVYIGGHEHTMYIGPHGHVVIVDADGNAETTVKNIAFNYIVRLA
;
A
#
# COMPACT_ATOMS: atom_id res chain seq x y z
N SER A 1 -68.53 26.64 -4.74
CA SER A 1 -68.24 26.87 -3.32
C SER A 1 -67.80 28.31 -3.16
N GLY A 2 -68.40 29.09 -2.26
CA GLY A 2 -68.03 30.49 -2.02
C GLY A 2 -66.75 30.63 -1.19
N VAL A 3 -65.73 29.81 -1.47
CA VAL A 3 -64.47 29.76 -0.70
C VAL A 3 -63.40 30.50 -1.49
N ILE A 4 -62.87 31.57 -0.89
CA ILE A 4 -61.72 32.30 -1.41
C ILE A 4 -60.46 31.47 -1.08
N PRO A 5 -59.57 31.20 -2.05
CA PRO A 5 -58.34 30.46 -1.79
C PRO A 5 -57.42 31.20 -0.81
N ASP A 6 -56.76 30.44 0.07
CA ASP A 6 -55.63 30.95 0.84
C ASP A 6 -54.40 31.08 -0.08
N LEU A 7 -53.84 32.29 -0.15
CA LEU A 7 -52.68 32.62 -0.99
C LEU A 7 -51.47 33.04 -0.16
N TRP A 8 -51.50 32.89 1.17
CA TRP A 8 -50.33 33.15 2.01
C TRP A 8 -49.22 32.15 1.71
N GLY A 9 -48.01 32.66 1.45
CA GLY A 9 -46.85 31.85 1.06
C GLY A 9 -46.90 31.27 -0.36
N TRP A 10 -47.98 31.50 -1.13
CA TRP A 10 -48.15 30.91 -2.46
C TRP A 10 -47.72 31.87 -3.58
N THR A 11 -47.08 31.32 -4.62
CA THR A 11 -46.85 32.02 -5.89
C THR A 11 -47.85 31.55 -6.95
N ILE A 12 -48.48 32.49 -7.66
CA ILE A 12 -49.42 32.15 -8.73
C ILE A 12 -48.65 31.63 -9.96
N LYS A 13 -48.99 30.40 -10.37
CA LYS A 13 -48.49 29.75 -11.59
C LYS A 13 -49.66 29.54 -12.55
N GLY A 14 -49.46 29.89 -13.83
CA GLY A 14 -50.46 29.65 -14.87
C GLY A 14 -50.79 28.16 -14.97
N LYS A 15 -52.08 27.82 -15.13
CA LYS A 15 -52.52 26.43 -15.28
C LYS A 15 -51.84 25.83 -16.53
N PRO A 16 -51.09 24.73 -16.40
CA PRO A 16 -50.53 24.07 -17.57
C PRO A 16 -51.64 23.54 -18.49
N ALA A 17 -51.29 23.27 -19.75
CA ALA A 17 -52.22 22.76 -20.76
C ALA A 17 -52.93 21.49 -20.27
N SER A 18 -52.20 20.60 -19.60
CA SER A 18 -52.69 19.35 -19.02
C SER A 18 -52.01 19.05 -17.67
N GLY A 19 -52.49 18.01 -16.97
CA GLY A 19 -51.83 17.49 -15.77
C GLY A 19 -52.14 18.22 -14.46
N ARG A 20 -52.87 19.35 -14.47
CA ARG A 20 -53.34 20.04 -13.26
C ARG A 20 -54.73 20.65 -13.41
N ALA A 21 -55.50 20.61 -12.33
CA ALA A 21 -56.77 21.31 -12.19
C ALA A 21 -56.58 22.76 -11.73
N VAL A 22 -57.57 23.62 -12.01
CA VAL A 22 -57.62 25.01 -11.52
C VAL A 22 -57.64 25.03 -9.99
N LEU A 23 -56.89 25.96 -9.38
CA LEU A 23 -56.72 26.11 -7.92
C LEU A 23 -56.09 24.90 -7.19
N SER A 24 -55.53 23.93 -7.91
CA SER A 24 -54.66 22.93 -7.27
C SER A 24 -53.40 23.59 -6.69
N GLN A 25 -52.83 23.01 -5.64
CA GLN A 25 -51.57 23.42 -5.04
C GLN A 25 -50.42 22.52 -5.52
N GLU A 26 -49.20 23.05 -5.54
CA GLU A 26 -47.97 22.34 -5.92
C GLU A 26 -46.85 22.85 -5.00
N MET A 27 -46.28 21.96 -4.19
CA MET A 27 -45.20 22.30 -3.26
C MET A 27 -43.93 22.61 -4.05
N ASP A 28 -43.05 23.38 -3.42
CA ASP A 28 -41.73 23.67 -3.95
C ASP A 28 -40.86 22.40 -4.02
N GLY A 29 -39.81 22.45 -4.84
CA GLY A 29 -38.90 21.32 -4.98
C GLY A 29 -37.78 21.58 -5.98
N ASN A 30 -36.59 21.11 -5.63
CA ASN A 30 -35.44 21.16 -6.51
C ASN A 30 -35.64 20.22 -7.70
N LYS A 31 -35.21 20.68 -8.87
CA LYS A 31 -35.14 19.81 -10.05
C LYS A 31 -34.10 18.71 -9.83
N ALA A 32 -34.39 17.50 -10.32
CA ALA A 32 -33.43 16.40 -10.33
C ALA A 32 -32.12 16.84 -11.02
N HIS A 33 -31.00 16.61 -10.35
CA HIS A 33 -29.65 16.92 -10.81
C HIS A 33 -28.64 15.94 -10.19
N GLY A 34 -27.39 16.04 -10.62
CA GLY A 34 -26.28 15.26 -10.06
C GLY A 34 -25.06 16.16 -9.85
N HIS A 35 -24.04 15.60 -9.19
CA HIS A 35 -22.77 16.27 -8.95
C HIS A 35 -21.63 15.41 -9.47
N THR A 36 -20.57 16.06 -9.95
CA THR A 36 -19.28 15.40 -10.11
C THR A 36 -18.53 15.49 -8.77
N ALA A 37 -17.91 14.38 -8.35
CA ALA A 37 -17.12 14.33 -7.14
C ALA A 37 -15.84 13.51 -7.41
N ARG A 38 -14.76 13.86 -6.73
CA ARG A 38 -13.48 13.15 -6.78
C ARG A 38 -12.84 13.15 -5.40
N ALA A 39 -12.37 11.98 -4.97
CA ALA A 39 -11.44 11.88 -3.84
C ALA A 39 -10.03 12.27 -4.30
N GLN A 40 -9.29 12.98 -3.46
CA GLN A 40 -7.90 13.33 -3.76
C GLN A 40 -6.99 12.12 -3.60
N ASP A 41 -5.90 12.12 -4.36
CA ASP A 41 -4.89 11.07 -4.29
C ASP A 41 -4.16 11.17 -2.92
N THR A 42 -3.90 10.03 -2.28
CA THR A 42 -3.22 9.95 -0.98
C THR A 42 -1.99 9.04 -1.07
N ASP A 43 -0.81 9.59 -0.84
CA ASP A 43 0.43 8.82 -0.73
C ASP A 43 0.58 8.27 0.70
N LEU A 44 0.68 6.95 0.84
CA LEU A 44 0.88 6.29 2.14
C LEU A 44 2.36 6.22 2.55
N GLY A 45 3.28 6.55 1.63
CA GLY A 45 4.71 6.60 1.83
C GLY A 45 5.38 5.23 2.00
N THR A 46 6.69 5.26 2.21
CA THR A 46 7.52 4.06 2.43
C THR A 46 7.35 3.50 3.84
N LYS A 47 7.33 2.17 3.97
CA LYS A 47 7.27 1.45 5.26
C LYS A 47 8.44 0.49 5.38
N SER A 48 9.02 0.41 6.57
CA SER A 48 10.04 -0.59 6.89
C SER A 48 9.40 -1.87 7.41
N THR A 49 10.00 -3.01 7.10
CA THR A 49 9.64 -4.30 7.70
C THR A 49 10.25 -4.44 9.08
N SER A 50 9.81 -5.45 9.84
CA SER A 50 10.48 -5.86 11.07
C SER A 50 11.88 -6.42 10.80
N SER A 51 12.78 -6.33 11.79
CA SER A 51 14.11 -6.94 11.71
C SER A 51 14.04 -8.46 11.77
N PHE A 52 14.91 -9.13 11.01
CA PHE A 52 15.12 -10.57 11.03
C PHE A 52 16.64 -10.86 11.05
N ASP A 53 17.09 -11.67 11.99
CA ASP A 53 18.50 -12.05 12.15
C ASP A 53 18.69 -13.55 11.86
N TYR A 54 19.56 -13.87 10.89
CA TYR A 54 19.91 -15.26 10.57
C TYR A 54 20.85 -15.88 11.61
N GLY A 55 21.49 -15.08 12.46
CA GLY A 55 22.49 -15.52 13.43
C GLY A 55 23.74 -16.12 12.78
N THR A 56 24.49 -16.91 13.56
CA THR A 56 25.67 -17.62 13.07
C THR A 56 25.28 -18.94 12.39
N LYS A 57 25.87 -19.23 11.23
CA LYS A 57 25.75 -20.51 10.52
C LYS A 57 27.10 -21.20 10.46
N SER A 58 27.11 -22.53 10.62
CA SER A 58 28.32 -23.36 10.52
C SER A 58 28.38 -24.08 9.19
N THR A 59 29.59 -24.38 8.72
CA THR A 59 29.85 -25.24 7.55
C THR A 59 29.91 -26.71 7.97
N ASN A 60 29.93 -27.62 7.00
CA ASN A 60 30.20 -29.04 7.24
C ASN A 60 31.70 -29.29 7.49
N THR A 61 32.04 -30.36 8.20
CA THR A 61 33.43 -30.77 8.45
C THR A 61 34.01 -31.52 7.23
N THR A 62 35.11 -31.02 6.67
CA THR A 62 35.82 -31.63 5.53
C THR A 62 37.30 -31.17 5.49
N GLY A 63 38.11 -31.68 4.56
CA GLY A 63 39.48 -31.23 4.30
C GLY A 63 40.59 -31.98 5.04
N ASN A 64 40.24 -32.94 5.92
CA ASN A 64 41.22 -33.79 6.59
C ASN A 64 41.99 -34.65 5.57
N HIS A 65 43.30 -34.52 5.54
CA HIS A 65 44.20 -35.32 4.72
C HIS A 65 45.59 -35.40 5.39
N THR A 66 46.38 -36.40 5.03
CA THR A 66 47.70 -36.68 5.62
C THR A 66 48.80 -36.68 4.57
N HIS A 67 49.95 -36.09 4.90
CA HIS A 67 51.22 -36.24 4.15
C HIS A 67 52.19 -37.04 5.02
N GLN A 68 52.91 -38.00 4.44
CA GLN A 68 53.92 -38.80 5.16
C GLN A 68 55.23 -38.81 4.38
N PHE A 69 56.34 -38.60 5.10
CA PHE A 69 57.68 -38.93 4.61
C PHE A 69 58.35 -39.88 5.61
N GLY A 70 59.42 -40.50 5.16
CA GLY A 70 60.13 -41.53 5.89
C GLY A 70 61.15 -41.01 6.84
N GLY A 71 62.25 -40.55 6.29
CA GLY A 71 63.38 -40.00 7.03
C GLY A 71 64.35 -39.29 6.10
N TYR A 72 65.27 -38.56 6.72
CA TYR A 72 66.36 -37.87 6.03
C TYR A 72 67.45 -38.89 5.73
N ILE A 73 67.73 -39.14 4.45
CA ILE A 73 68.94 -39.86 4.06
C ILE A 73 69.97 -38.82 3.66
N ASN A 74 71.02 -38.69 4.49
CA ASN A 74 72.16 -37.83 4.21
C ASN A 74 73.26 -38.67 3.56
N SER A 75 73.66 -38.32 2.34
CA SER A 75 74.90 -38.85 1.76
C SER A 75 76.04 -37.91 2.13
N TYR A 76 77.05 -38.42 2.84
CA TYR A 76 78.19 -37.60 3.28
C TYR A 76 79.42 -37.74 2.36
N TRP A 77 79.45 -38.75 1.47
CA TRP A 77 80.63 -39.09 0.68
C TRP A 77 80.26 -39.58 -0.73
N GLY A 78 80.78 -38.92 -1.77
CA GLY A 78 80.81 -39.45 -3.15
C GLY A 78 79.87 -38.79 -4.19
N ASP A 79 78.85 -38.04 -3.78
CA ASP A 79 77.81 -37.52 -4.70
C ASP A 79 77.28 -36.11 -4.35
N SER A 80 78.19 -35.20 -4.01
CA SER A 80 77.91 -33.77 -3.75
C SER A 80 77.12 -33.44 -2.49
N ASN A 81 77.03 -34.38 -1.52
CA ASN A 81 76.48 -34.15 -0.18
C ASN A 81 75.05 -33.59 -0.20
N HIS A 82 74.07 -34.49 -0.36
CA HIS A 82 72.66 -34.11 -0.45
C HIS A 82 71.80 -34.88 0.56
N THR A 83 70.66 -34.27 0.90
CA THR A 83 69.62 -34.88 1.75
C THR A 83 68.46 -35.30 0.86
N SER A 84 68.12 -36.60 0.85
CA SER A 84 66.91 -37.11 0.15
C SER A 84 65.81 -37.47 1.15
N PHE A 85 64.55 -37.34 0.70
CA PHE A 85 63.35 -37.73 1.45
C PHE A 85 62.77 -39.00 0.82
N GLN A 86 62.76 -40.11 1.56
CA GLN A 86 62.09 -41.34 1.13
C GLN A 86 60.61 -41.34 1.56
N PRO A 87 59.69 -41.95 0.80
CA PRO A 87 58.32 -42.20 1.27
C PRO A 87 58.30 -43.23 2.43
N GLY A 88 57.44 -43.03 3.42
CA GLY A 88 57.15 -44.00 4.50
C GLY A 88 58.24 -44.12 5.58
N GLY A 89 57.85 -44.15 6.85
CA GLY A 89 58.80 -44.18 7.99
C GLY A 89 58.36 -43.39 9.23
N GLY A 90 57.19 -42.75 9.19
CA GLY A 90 56.49 -42.26 10.38
C GLY A 90 56.90 -40.86 10.85
N ALA A 91 57.69 -40.12 10.04
CA ALA A 91 57.95 -38.72 10.28
C ALA A 91 56.77 -37.84 9.81
N TRP A 92 56.38 -36.87 10.62
CA TRP A 92 55.25 -35.96 10.38
C TRP A 92 55.72 -34.51 10.25
N THR A 93 55.01 -33.72 9.45
CA THR A 93 55.24 -32.27 9.36
C THR A 93 54.75 -31.55 10.63
N GLN A 94 55.19 -30.30 10.83
CA GLN A 94 54.66 -29.43 11.87
C GLN A 94 53.19 -29.04 11.60
N ALA A 95 52.52 -28.47 12.60
CA ALA A 95 51.14 -27.99 12.46
C ALA A 95 51.03 -26.88 11.40
N ALA A 96 50.11 -27.05 10.46
CA ALA A 96 49.81 -26.12 9.37
C ALA A 96 48.36 -26.30 8.90
N GLY A 97 47.89 -25.44 8.00
CA GLY A 97 46.57 -25.57 7.37
C GLY A 97 45.44 -24.78 8.04
N ASP A 98 45.75 -23.89 8.99
CA ASP A 98 44.80 -22.87 9.45
C ASP A 98 44.47 -21.93 8.29
N HIS A 99 43.19 -21.88 7.92
CA HIS A 99 42.70 -21.07 6.81
C HIS A 99 41.22 -20.72 7.02
N ALA A 100 40.78 -19.64 6.36
CA ALA A 100 39.40 -19.21 6.37
C ALA A 100 38.86 -19.14 4.94
N HIS A 101 37.56 -19.38 4.79
CA HIS A 101 36.82 -19.19 3.55
C HIS A 101 35.90 -17.99 3.69
N THR A 102 35.76 -17.21 2.62
CA THR A 102 34.71 -16.20 2.52
C THR A 102 33.58 -16.75 1.66
N VAL A 103 32.33 -16.54 2.09
CA VAL A 103 31.14 -16.94 1.34
C VAL A 103 30.29 -15.71 1.11
N TYR A 104 30.09 -15.35 -0.15
CA TYR A 104 29.17 -14.29 -0.54
C TYR A 104 27.74 -14.87 -0.69
N ILE A 105 26.77 -14.32 0.06
CA ILE A 105 25.37 -14.81 0.05
C ILE A 105 24.54 -14.11 -1.03
N GLY A 106 24.63 -12.78 -1.12
CA GLY A 106 23.91 -11.97 -2.12
C GLY A 106 22.73 -11.15 -1.56
N GLY A 107 22.24 -10.22 -2.38
CA GLY A 107 21.05 -9.43 -2.10
C GLY A 107 19.77 -10.21 -2.39
N HIS A 108 18.67 -9.83 -1.74
CA HIS A 108 17.35 -10.39 -2.00
C HIS A 108 16.26 -9.35 -1.71
N GLU A 109 15.10 -9.54 -2.34
CA GLU A 109 13.94 -8.67 -2.20
C GLU A 109 12.68 -9.52 -1.99
N HIS A 110 11.68 -8.92 -1.35
CA HIS A 110 10.36 -9.53 -1.16
C HIS A 110 9.31 -8.62 -1.75
N THR A 111 8.24 -9.21 -2.26
CA THR A 111 7.03 -8.48 -2.65
C THR A 111 5.93 -8.77 -1.63
N MET A 112 5.06 -7.79 -1.40
CA MET A 112 3.91 -7.94 -0.52
C MET A 112 2.65 -7.43 -1.22
N TYR A 113 1.63 -8.27 -1.25
CA TYR A 113 0.31 -7.89 -1.77
C TYR A 113 -0.52 -7.28 -0.63
N ILE A 114 -0.94 -6.01 -0.79
CA ILE A 114 -1.72 -5.29 0.23
C ILE A 114 -3.22 -5.61 0.12
N GLY A 115 -3.74 -5.75 -1.10
CA GLY A 115 -5.16 -6.03 -1.36
C GLY A 115 -6.04 -4.80 -1.58
N PRO A 116 -7.29 -5.00 -2.05
CA PRO A 116 -8.26 -3.94 -2.28
C PRO A 116 -8.81 -3.37 -0.97
N HIS A 117 -9.17 -2.09 -0.97
CA HIS A 117 -9.88 -1.42 0.13
C HIS A 117 -10.89 -0.41 -0.42
N GLY A 118 -11.80 0.09 0.43
CA GLY A 118 -12.83 1.05 0.05
C GLY A 118 -13.09 2.08 1.14
N HIS A 119 -13.92 3.07 0.83
CA HIS A 119 -14.29 4.17 1.72
C HIS A 119 -15.80 4.37 1.71
N VAL A 120 -16.35 4.77 2.85
CA VAL A 120 -17.74 5.26 2.92
C VAL A 120 -17.72 6.75 2.66
N VAL A 121 -18.58 7.20 1.74
CA VAL A 121 -18.75 8.63 1.41
C VAL A 121 -20.14 9.05 1.87
N ILE A 122 -20.19 10.12 2.66
CA ILE A 122 -21.43 10.73 3.15
C ILE A 122 -21.52 12.13 2.54
N VAL A 123 -22.68 12.46 2.00
CA VAL A 123 -23.02 13.81 1.52
C VAL A 123 -24.11 14.34 2.44
N ASP A 124 -23.75 15.32 3.26
CA ASP A 124 -24.70 15.95 4.16
C ASP A 124 -25.70 16.82 3.39
N ALA A 125 -26.89 17.00 3.96
CA ALA A 125 -27.91 17.86 3.37
C ALA A 125 -27.44 19.33 3.40
N ASP A 126 -27.63 20.03 2.28
CA ASP A 126 -27.36 21.46 2.15
C ASP A 126 -28.55 22.16 1.51
N GLY A 127 -28.93 23.32 2.05
CA GLY A 127 -30.06 24.11 1.56
C GLY A 127 -30.88 24.81 2.65
N ASN A 128 -31.90 25.54 2.20
CA ASN A 128 -32.88 26.21 3.06
C ASN A 128 -34.12 25.32 3.27
N ALA A 129 -35.03 25.75 4.16
CA ALA A 129 -36.29 25.05 4.39
C ALA A 129 -37.25 25.07 3.17
N GLU A 130 -37.09 26.03 2.26
CA GLU A 130 -37.91 26.19 1.05
C GLU A 130 -37.04 26.51 -0.17
N THR A 131 -37.45 26.02 -1.33
CA THR A 131 -36.88 26.36 -2.65
C THR A 131 -37.48 27.67 -3.13
N THR A 132 -36.70 28.74 -3.07
CA THR A 132 -37.16 30.08 -3.44
C THR A 132 -36.46 30.61 -4.68
N VAL A 133 -37.17 31.45 -5.43
CA VAL A 133 -36.57 32.41 -6.36
C VAL A 133 -36.57 33.79 -5.71
N LYS A 134 -35.81 34.75 -6.25
CA LYS A 134 -35.91 36.14 -5.79
C LYS A 134 -37.36 36.62 -5.89
N ASN A 135 -37.92 37.06 -4.77
CA ASN A 135 -39.32 37.47 -4.66
C ASN A 135 -39.47 38.66 -3.71
N ILE A 136 -40.64 39.31 -3.75
CA ILE A 136 -41.06 40.40 -2.87
C ILE A 136 -42.46 40.07 -2.38
N ALA A 137 -42.70 40.21 -1.08
CA ALA A 137 -44.00 39.92 -0.47
C ALA A 137 -45.04 41.01 -0.82
N PHE A 138 -46.22 40.58 -1.24
CA PHE A 138 -47.41 41.42 -1.41
C PHE A 138 -48.62 40.76 -0.76
N ASN A 139 -49.57 41.58 -0.31
CA ASN A 139 -50.86 41.08 0.15
C ASN A 139 -51.75 40.76 -1.05
N TYR A 140 -52.14 39.49 -1.19
CA TYR A 140 -53.19 39.11 -2.13
C TYR A 140 -54.56 39.56 -1.58
N ILE A 141 -55.31 40.28 -2.40
CA ILE A 141 -56.67 40.74 -2.09
C ILE A 141 -57.61 40.39 -3.25
N VAL A 142 -58.90 40.26 -2.94
CA VAL A 142 -59.96 40.09 -3.93
C VAL A 142 -61.03 41.15 -3.73
N ARG A 143 -61.51 41.74 -4.82
CA ARG A 143 -62.61 42.71 -4.79
C ARG A 143 -63.94 41.98 -4.61
N LEU A 144 -64.73 42.43 -3.65
CA LEU A 144 -66.12 42.00 -3.45
C LEU A 144 -67.09 42.91 -4.24
N ALA A 145 -68.32 42.43 -4.44
CA ALA A 145 -69.39 43.19 -5.10
C ALA A 145 -70.09 44.13 -4.11
#